data_AF-A0A1V5NKL0-F1
#
_entry.id   AF-A0A1V5NKL0-F1
#
_cell.length_a   1.000
_cell.length_b   1.000
_cell.length_c   1.000
_cell.angle_alpha   90.00
_cell.angle_beta   90.00
_cell.angle_gamma   90.00
#
_symmetry.space_group_name_H-M   'P 1'
#
loop_
_entity.id
_entity.type
_entity.pdbx_description
1 polymer ?
#
loop_
_entity_poly.entity_id
_entity_poly.type
_entity_poly.pdbx_seq_one_letter_code
_entity_poly.pdbx_strand_id
1 'polypeptide(L)'
;MTHPNLPKRTPPAVLAFILLAICTASSSGADIVMSDISTPSSALASTSVPTATCSEKLASWTPDPVVTAELASSPQLLKQKLEEAMRVVVKDPKLLDIRIMEYSPEYTSRGRLKQVIVNTEGGEVDGLILHRASFDFDDVQLDTTKLLREAKIDTIAVCNIDMDVLILESDLNAYLGEKARKIKVDNPRVELATGQLRLSGSTKYSLVKVNFWATGNFQVRNSQQIWFHANKLKLNSMSMPRAFVGTIIKRINPVLNLEKFPFRLNLKEIRIEQGALHFISTRKGE
;
A
#
# COMPACT_ATOMS: atom_id res chain seq x y z
N MET A 1 -7.72 -34.88 -27.18
CA MET A 1 -6.87 -33.67 -27.15
C MET A 1 -7.71 -32.54 -26.57
N THR A 2 -7.64 -32.36 -25.26
CA THR A 2 -8.45 -31.42 -24.49
C THR A 2 -7.53 -30.31 -24.00
N HIS A 3 -7.72 -29.10 -24.52
CA HIS A 3 -7.02 -27.91 -24.05
C HIS A 3 -7.45 -27.59 -22.61
N PRO A 4 -6.53 -27.43 -21.65
CA PRO A 4 -6.90 -26.97 -20.32
C PRO A 4 -7.20 -25.46 -20.37
N ASN A 5 -8.38 -25.10 -19.86
CA ASN A 5 -8.78 -23.73 -19.57
C ASN A 5 -7.74 -23.06 -18.66
N LEU A 6 -7.05 -22.04 -19.17
CA LEU A 6 -6.28 -21.13 -18.32
C LEU A 6 -7.24 -20.39 -17.38
N PRO A 7 -6.96 -20.32 -16.07
CA PRO A 7 -7.71 -19.43 -15.19
C PRO A 7 -7.49 -17.98 -15.64
N LYS A 8 -8.60 -17.25 -15.83
CA LYS A 8 -8.58 -15.79 -16.02
C LYS A 8 -7.79 -15.17 -14.87
N ARG A 9 -6.58 -14.68 -15.16
CA ARG A 9 -5.81 -13.82 -14.24
C ARG A 9 -6.65 -12.58 -13.94
N THR A 10 -7.24 -12.53 -12.77
CA THR A 10 -7.75 -11.30 -12.18
C THR A 10 -6.56 -10.35 -12.02
N PRO A 11 -6.60 -9.11 -12.54
CA PRO A 11 -5.50 -8.18 -12.34
C PRO A 11 -5.37 -7.87 -10.84
N PRO A 12 -4.16 -7.87 -10.24
CA PRO A 12 -3.99 -7.38 -8.88
C PRO A 12 -4.43 -5.90 -8.84
N ALA A 13 -5.38 -5.61 -7.96
CA ALA A 13 -6.08 -4.33 -7.84
C ALA A 13 -5.28 -3.25 -7.06
N VAL A 14 -3.96 -3.28 -7.13
CA VAL A 14 -3.07 -2.50 -6.27
C VAL A 14 -2.04 -1.79 -7.20
N LEU A 15 -1.47 -0.66 -6.79
CA LEU A 15 -0.53 0.20 -7.56
C LEU A 15 -0.96 0.84 -8.90
N ALA A 16 -2.23 0.80 -9.29
CA ALA A 16 -2.73 1.59 -10.41
C ALA A 16 -2.95 3.09 -10.11
N PHE A 17 -2.98 3.50 -8.84
CA PHE A 17 -3.66 4.75 -8.44
C PHE A 17 -2.77 5.94 -8.12
N ILE A 18 -1.46 5.72 -7.88
CA ILE A 18 -0.56 6.77 -7.37
C ILE A 18 -0.40 7.95 -8.34
N LEU A 19 -0.68 7.78 -9.63
CA LEU A 19 -0.60 8.87 -10.61
C LEU A 19 -1.68 8.88 -11.69
N LEU A 20 -2.77 8.09 -11.60
CA LEU A 20 -3.78 7.94 -12.69
C LEU A 20 -4.65 9.18 -12.95
N ALA A 21 -4.16 10.36 -12.65
CA ALA A 21 -5.00 11.42 -12.16
C ALA A 21 -4.69 12.76 -12.85
N ILE A 22 -3.94 12.73 -13.94
CA ILE A 22 -3.63 13.93 -14.72
C ILE A 22 -4.47 14.02 -16.01
N CYS A 23 -5.37 13.08 -16.32
CA CYS A 23 -6.03 13.13 -17.64
C CYS A 23 -7.44 12.52 -17.72
N THR A 24 -8.41 13.28 -17.22
CA THR A 24 -9.70 13.65 -17.84
C THR A 24 -10.07 15.01 -17.21
N ALA A 25 -10.47 16.07 -17.91
CA ALA A 25 -11.45 16.15 -18.95
C ALA A 25 -11.17 17.34 -19.90
N SER A 26 -11.60 17.18 -21.15
CA SER A 26 -11.89 18.26 -22.08
C SER A 26 -13.39 18.57 -22.02
N SER A 27 -13.69 19.87 -21.94
CA SER A 27 -14.85 20.63 -22.45
C SER A 27 -16.29 20.14 -22.29
N SER A 28 -17.05 20.87 -21.46
CA SER A 28 -18.38 21.49 -21.70
C SER A 28 -18.77 22.16 -20.37
N GLY A 29 -18.93 23.48 -20.20
CA GLY A 29 -19.67 24.41 -21.03
C GLY A 29 -21.08 24.55 -20.47
N ALA A 30 -21.29 25.49 -19.52
CA ALA A 30 -22.48 26.34 -19.33
C ALA A 30 -22.68 26.78 -17.85
N ASP A 31 -22.61 28.10 -17.71
CA ASP A 31 -23.40 29.03 -16.90
C ASP A 31 -23.30 29.14 -15.36
N ILE A 32 -23.06 30.39 -15.02
CA ILE A 32 -23.08 31.07 -13.74
C ILE A 32 -24.54 31.32 -13.35
N VAL A 33 -24.93 30.96 -12.12
CA VAL A 33 -25.90 31.73 -11.33
C VAL A 33 -25.43 31.77 -9.88
N MET A 34 -25.15 32.98 -9.38
CA MET A 34 -25.03 33.28 -7.96
C MET A 34 -26.40 33.19 -7.30
N SER A 35 -26.48 32.57 -6.14
CA SER A 35 -27.52 32.85 -5.15
C SER A 35 -26.95 32.58 -3.76
N ASP A 36 -26.84 33.64 -2.98
CA ASP A 36 -26.69 33.60 -1.52
C ASP A 36 -27.86 32.83 -0.91
N ILE A 37 -27.58 31.96 0.07
CA ILE A 37 -28.43 31.71 1.24
C ILE A 37 -27.53 31.21 2.39
N SER A 38 -27.55 31.99 3.45
CA SER A 38 -27.08 31.74 4.80
C SER A 38 -27.93 30.68 5.52
N THR A 39 -27.32 29.68 6.17
CA THR A 39 -27.56 29.22 7.57
C THR A 39 -26.73 27.96 7.91
N PRO A 40 -26.45 27.69 9.21
CA PRO A 40 -25.35 26.84 9.65
C PRO A 40 -25.72 25.35 9.58
N SER A 41 -24.85 24.54 9.00
CA SER A 41 -25.01 23.08 8.98
C SER A 41 -24.11 22.44 10.02
N SER A 42 -24.77 21.69 10.89
CA SER A 42 -24.31 20.94 12.04
C SER A 42 -22.98 20.20 11.84
N ALA A 43 -22.17 20.23 12.89
CA ALA A 43 -21.04 19.34 13.08
C ALA A 43 -21.49 17.88 12.98
N LEU A 44 -21.19 17.24 11.84
CA LEU A 44 -21.27 15.79 11.69
C LEU A 44 -20.15 15.19 12.54
N ALA A 45 -20.56 14.59 13.66
CA ALA A 45 -19.73 13.69 14.44
C ALA A 45 -19.25 12.54 13.52
N SER A 46 -17.94 12.44 13.37
CA SER A 46 -17.28 11.30 12.73
C SER A 46 -17.58 10.03 13.53
N THR A 47 -18.51 9.21 13.06
CA THR A 47 -18.72 7.85 13.56
C THR A 47 -17.55 6.98 13.12
N SER A 48 -16.48 6.94 13.93
CA SER A 48 -15.46 5.91 13.81
C SER A 48 -16.08 4.57 14.18
N VAL A 49 -16.22 3.68 13.18
CA VAL A 49 -16.59 2.28 13.41
C VAL A 49 -15.56 1.67 14.38
N PRO A 50 -15.95 1.12 15.55
CA PRO A 50 -15.01 0.50 16.45
C PRO A 50 -14.37 -0.70 15.75
N THR A 51 -13.05 -0.64 15.57
CA THR A 51 -12.29 -1.75 15.01
C THR A 51 -12.05 -2.76 16.13
N ALA A 52 -12.58 -3.97 16.01
CA ALA A 52 -12.40 -5.03 17.00
C ALA A 52 -10.91 -5.26 17.36
N THR A 53 -10.67 -5.49 18.65
CA THR A 53 -9.32 -5.71 19.23
C THR A 53 -8.68 -6.99 18.71
N CYS A 54 -7.36 -7.18 18.92
CA CYS A 54 -6.69 -8.42 18.50
C CYS A 54 -7.37 -9.65 19.12
N SER A 55 -7.69 -9.57 20.42
CA SER A 55 -8.32 -10.65 21.20
C SER A 55 -9.72 -11.01 20.68
N GLU A 56 -10.55 -10.02 20.33
CA GLU A 56 -11.92 -10.26 19.82
C GLU A 56 -11.93 -10.96 18.46
N LYS A 57 -10.96 -10.62 17.58
CA LYS A 57 -10.83 -11.27 16.27
C LYS A 57 -10.37 -12.72 16.39
N LEU A 58 -9.47 -13.00 17.33
CA LEU A 58 -9.04 -14.37 17.62
C LEU A 58 -10.20 -15.21 18.17
N ALA A 59 -11.00 -14.65 19.08
CA ALA A 59 -12.11 -15.36 19.72
C ALA A 59 -13.26 -15.71 18.75
N SER A 60 -13.46 -14.92 17.69
CA SER A 60 -14.56 -15.10 16.74
C SER A 60 -14.23 -15.98 15.53
N TRP A 61 -12.95 -16.33 15.32
CA TRP A 61 -12.52 -17.11 14.16
C TRP A 61 -12.40 -18.61 14.46
N THR A 62 -12.99 -19.42 13.58
CA THR A 62 -12.92 -20.88 13.65
C THR A 62 -12.20 -21.42 12.40
N PRO A 63 -11.07 -22.12 12.55
CA PRO A 63 -10.37 -22.72 11.41
C PRO A 63 -11.18 -23.88 10.81
N ASP A 64 -10.95 -24.15 9.52
CA ASP A 64 -11.50 -25.34 8.86
C ASP A 64 -10.92 -26.61 9.49
N PRO A 65 -11.75 -27.55 9.98
CA PRO A 65 -11.28 -28.75 10.67
C PRO A 65 -10.46 -29.68 9.76
N VAL A 66 -10.76 -29.73 8.45
CA VAL A 66 -10.02 -30.56 7.48
C VAL A 66 -8.61 -29.99 7.28
N VAL A 67 -8.52 -28.67 7.09
CA VAL A 67 -7.24 -27.96 6.94
C VAL A 67 -6.41 -28.07 8.22
N THR A 68 -7.07 -27.97 9.39
CA THR A 68 -6.41 -28.10 10.69
C THR A 68 -5.83 -29.50 10.89
N ALA A 69 -6.58 -30.55 10.54
CA ALA A 69 -6.09 -31.93 10.65
C ALA A 69 -4.92 -32.22 9.69
N GLU A 70 -4.95 -31.65 8.48
CA GLU A 70 -3.84 -31.73 7.52
C GLU A 70 -2.57 -31.08 8.08
N LEU A 71 -2.69 -29.88 8.65
CA LEU A 71 -1.57 -29.16 9.27
C LEU A 71 -1.04 -29.86 10.53
N ALA A 72 -1.92 -30.45 11.34
CA ALA A 72 -1.52 -31.25 12.51
C ALA A 72 -0.72 -32.50 12.10
N SER A 73 -1.06 -33.10 10.95
CA SER A 73 -0.39 -34.28 10.41
C SER A 73 0.91 -33.94 9.67
N SER A 74 1.11 -32.69 9.27
CA SER A 74 2.30 -32.23 8.54
C SER A 74 2.69 -30.81 8.98
N PRO A 75 3.33 -30.65 10.15
CA PRO A 75 3.65 -29.32 10.71
C PRO A 75 4.47 -28.43 9.77
N GLN A 76 5.34 -29.03 8.95
CA GLN A 76 6.19 -28.32 7.99
C GLN A 76 5.40 -27.69 6.83
N LEU A 77 4.18 -28.18 6.56
CA LEU A 77 3.36 -27.73 5.43
C LEU A 77 2.99 -26.25 5.56
N LEU A 78 2.70 -25.77 6.78
CA LEU A 78 2.38 -24.37 7.04
C LEU A 78 3.53 -23.46 6.59
N LYS A 79 4.75 -23.78 7.04
CA LYS A 79 5.96 -23.04 6.69
C LYS A 79 6.19 -23.05 5.18
N GLN A 80 6.12 -24.23 4.55
CA GLN A 80 6.32 -24.35 3.12
C GLN A 80 5.32 -23.50 2.32
N LYS A 81 4.04 -23.52 2.70
CA LYS A 81 2.99 -22.75 2.02
C LYS A 81 3.12 -21.26 2.26
N LEU A 82 3.54 -20.84 3.44
CA LEU A 82 3.82 -19.44 3.74
C LEU A 82 5.00 -18.91 2.92
N GLU A 83 6.08 -19.68 2.82
CA GLU A 83 7.24 -19.33 1.99
C GLU A 83 6.88 -19.27 0.50
N GLU A 84 6.11 -20.24 -0.01
CA GLU A 84 5.61 -20.25 -1.39
C GLU A 84 4.78 -19.00 -1.68
N ALA A 85 3.81 -18.69 -0.81
CA ALA A 85 2.96 -17.52 -0.97
C ALA A 85 3.76 -16.20 -0.88
N MET A 86 4.78 -16.12 -0.02
CA MET A 86 5.61 -14.92 0.09
C MET A 86 6.46 -14.68 -1.16
N ARG A 87 6.96 -15.75 -1.79
CA ARG A 87 7.69 -15.65 -3.08
C ARG A 87 6.81 -15.18 -4.24
N VAL A 88 5.48 -15.33 -4.13
CA VAL A 88 4.54 -14.75 -5.10
C VAL A 88 4.35 -13.25 -4.84
N VAL A 89 4.39 -12.83 -3.56
CA VAL A 89 4.23 -11.43 -3.16
C VAL A 89 5.47 -10.59 -3.49
N VAL A 90 6.66 -11.11 -3.18
CA VAL A 90 7.96 -10.46 -3.41
C VAL A 90 8.66 -11.13 -4.58
N LYS A 91 8.68 -10.47 -5.74
CA LYS A 91 9.32 -11.01 -6.95
C LYS A 91 10.81 -10.66 -6.96
N ASP A 92 11.62 -11.60 -7.45
CA ASP A 92 13.05 -11.42 -7.70
C ASP A 92 13.84 -10.75 -6.55
N PRO A 93 13.65 -11.13 -5.27
CA PRO A 93 14.46 -10.59 -4.18
C PRO A 93 15.90 -11.06 -4.31
N LYS A 94 16.87 -10.18 -4.00
CA LYS A 94 18.27 -10.58 -3.87
C LYS A 94 18.45 -11.48 -2.65
N LEU A 95 17.72 -11.18 -1.57
CA LEU A 95 17.63 -11.99 -0.36
C LEU A 95 16.19 -11.94 0.14
N LEU A 96 15.65 -13.10 0.53
CA LEU A 96 14.39 -13.22 1.27
C LEU A 96 14.60 -14.24 2.40
N ASP A 97 14.62 -13.76 3.64
CA ASP A 97 14.70 -14.57 4.85
C ASP A 97 13.35 -14.52 5.58
N ILE A 98 12.80 -15.68 5.88
CA ILE A 98 11.53 -15.83 6.59
C ILE A 98 11.79 -16.74 7.80
N ARG A 99 11.66 -16.18 9.00
CA ARG A 99 11.81 -16.91 10.26
C ARG A 99 10.46 -16.97 10.95
N ILE A 100 10.07 -18.17 11.34
CA ILE A 100 8.79 -18.45 11.99
C ILE A 100 9.08 -19.02 13.38
N MET A 101 8.46 -18.44 14.40
CA MET A 101 8.42 -19.00 15.75
C MET A 101 7.01 -19.50 16.00
N GLU A 102 6.92 -20.80 16.25
CA GLU A 102 5.66 -21.50 16.45
C GLU A 102 5.23 -21.46 17.92
N TYR A 103 3.94 -21.67 18.14
CA TYR A 103 3.41 -22.01 19.46
C TYR A 103 3.51 -23.54 19.65
N SER A 104 2.66 -24.13 20.51
CA SER A 104 2.49 -25.58 20.49
C SER A 104 1.85 -26.03 19.17
N PRO A 105 2.05 -27.31 18.76
CA PRO A 105 1.47 -27.84 17.51
C PRO A 105 -0.04 -27.65 17.38
N GLU A 106 -0.77 -27.67 18.50
CA GLU A 106 -2.21 -27.40 18.54
C GLU A 106 -2.55 -26.00 18.00
N TYR A 107 -1.87 -24.96 18.48
CA TYR A 107 -2.09 -23.59 18.01
C TYR A 107 -1.61 -23.39 16.57
N THR A 108 -0.46 -23.97 16.24
CA THR A 108 0.16 -23.82 14.92
C THR A 108 -0.64 -24.54 13.84
N SER A 109 -1.24 -25.70 14.12
CA SER A 109 -2.16 -26.39 13.19
C SER A 109 -3.41 -25.56 12.87
N ARG A 110 -3.82 -24.68 13.78
CA ARG A 110 -4.89 -23.70 13.59
C ARG A 110 -4.40 -22.41 12.92
N GLY A 111 -3.14 -22.32 12.53
CA GLY A 111 -2.55 -21.14 11.87
C GLY A 111 -2.09 -20.02 12.79
N ARG A 112 -2.01 -20.27 14.11
CA ARG A 112 -1.50 -19.29 15.06
C ARG A 112 0.00 -19.44 15.24
N LEU A 113 0.72 -18.35 15.01
CA LEU A 113 2.17 -18.26 15.08
C LEU A 113 2.58 -17.25 16.14
N LYS A 114 3.60 -17.58 16.92
CA LYS A 114 4.11 -16.69 17.97
C LYS A 114 4.75 -15.47 17.36
N GLN A 115 5.58 -15.67 16.33
CA GLN A 115 6.26 -14.58 15.66
C GLN A 115 6.59 -14.95 14.21
N VAL A 116 6.50 -13.99 13.30
CA VAL A 116 6.94 -14.12 11.91
C VAL A 116 7.83 -12.94 11.58
N ILE A 117 9.09 -13.22 11.25
CA ILE A 117 10.07 -12.21 10.85
C ILE A 117 10.34 -12.40 9.36
N VAL A 118 10.22 -11.33 8.58
CA VAL A 118 10.47 -11.31 7.14
C VAL A 118 11.49 -10.23 6.84
N ASN A 119 12.64 -10.61 6.31
CA ASN A 119 13.68 -9.69 5.86
C ASN A 119 13.89 -9.86 4.36
N THR A 120 13.96 -8.75 3.63
CA THR A 120 14.28 -8.73 2.21
C THR A 120 15.31 -7.67 1.87
N GLU A 121 16.25 -8.04 1.00
CA GLU A 121 17.11 -7.10 0.28
C GLU A 121 16.68 -7.12 -1.19
N GLY A 122 16.35 -5.96 -1.74
CA GLY A 122 15.69 -5.92 -3.04
C GLY A 122 14.31 -6.59 -3.01
N GLY A 123 13.81 -6.86 -4.22
CA GLY A 123 12.52 -7.49 -4.43
C GLY A 123 11.47 -6.49 -4.88
N GLU A 124 10.68 -6.89 -5.86
CA GLU A 124 9.59 -6.10 -6.41
C GLU A 124 8.28 -6.50 -5.73
N VAL A 125 7.58 -5.50 -5.19
CA VAL A 125 6.19 -5.63 -4.75
C VAL A 125 5.34 -4.72 -5.64
N ASP A 126 4.55 -5.34 -6.50
CA ASP A 126 3.59 -4.66 -7.38
C ASP A 126 4.22 -3.60 -8.31
N GLY A 127 5.42 -3.90 -8.81
CA GLY A 127 6.22 -3.03 -9.69
C GLY A 127 7.16 -2.07 -8.96
N LEU A 128 7.05 -1.93 -7.63
CA LEU A 128 7.96 -1.10 -6.85
C LEU A 128 9.06 -1.95 -6.22
N ILE A 129 10.31 -1.61 -6.51
CA ILE A 129 11.46 -2.24 -5.87
C ILE A 129 11.57 -1.73 -4.44
N LEU A 130 11.61 -2.66 -3.49
CA LEU A 130 11.93 -2.39 -2.10
C LEU A 130 13.44 -2.58 -1.94
N HIS A 131 14.19 -1.52 -1.65
CA HIS A 131 15.63 -1.64 -1.49
C HIS A 131 15.98 -2.53 -0.29
N ARG A 132 15.25 -2.33 0.82
CA ARG A 132 15.29 -3.18 2.00
C ARG A 132 13.93 -3.15 2.67
N ALA A 133 13.49 -4.27 3.21
CA ALA A 133 12.37 -4.29 4.13
C ALA A 133 12.57 -5.32 5.25
N SER A 134 12.18 -4.94 6.46
CA SER A 134 12.10 -5.78 7.64
C SER A 134 10.70 -5.69 8.19
N PHE A 135 10.09 -6.84 8.43
CA PHE A 135 8.80 -6.96 9.09
C PHE A 135 8.94 -7.94 10.24
N ASP A 136 8.41 -7.56 11.40
CA ASP A 136 8.32 -8.39 12.58
C ASP A 136 6.88 -8.40 13.06
N PHE A 137 6.24 -9.57 12.98
CA PHE A 137 4.84 -9.76 13.34
C PHE A 137 4.76 -10.63 14.59
N ASP A 138 4.20 -10.11 15.68
CA ASP A 138 3.93 -10.88 16.90
C ASP A 138 2.47 -11.33 16.96
N ASP A 139 2.29 -12.57 17.45
CA ASP A 139 1.01 -13.23 17.66
C ASP A 139 0.09 -13.10 16.44
N VAL A 140 0.42 -13.88 15.42
CA VAL A 140 -0.20 -13.85 14.10
C VAL A 140 -1.20 -14.99 13.99
N GLN A 141 -2.42 -14.68 13.58
CA GLN A 141 -3.41 -15.66 13.16
C GLN A 141 -3.62 -15.57 11.66
N LEU A 142 -3.19 -16.62 10.96
CA LEU A 142 -3.37 -16.76 9.52
C LEU A 142 -4.72 -17.40 9.18
N ASP A 143 -5.26 -17.03 8.02
CA ASP A 143 -6.31 -17.78 7.36
C ASP A 143 -5.68 -19.01 6.67
N THR A 144 -5.68 -20.14 7.37
CA THR A 144 -5.03 -21.37 6.88
C THR A 144 -5.70 -21.93 5.63
N THR A 145 -7.00 -21.71 5.44
CA THR A 145 -7.73 -22.14 4.26
C THR A 145 -7.24 -21.38 3.03
N LYS A 146 -7.17 -20.05 3.10
CA LYS A 146 -6.63 -19.23 1.99
C LYS A 146 -5.17 -19.56 1.71
N LEU A 147 -4.38 -19.79 2.75
CA LEU A 147 -2.98 -20.13 2.58
C LEU A 147 -2.80 -21.47 1.87
N LEU A 148 -3.48 -22.53 2.32
CA LEU A 148 -3.27 -23.89 1.80
C LEU A 148 -3.98 -24.13 0.47
N ARG A 149 -5.14 -23.52 0.25
CA ARG A 149 -5.97 -23.77 -0.94
C ARG A 149 -5.79 -22.73 -2.04
N GLU A 150 -5.51 -21.47 -1.68
CA GLU A 150 -5.38 -20.37 -2.65
C GLU A 150 -3.95 -19.84 -2.78
N ALA A 151 -2.98 -20.37 -2.02
CA ALA A 151 -1.61 -19.85 -1.93
C ALA A 151 -1.58 -18.34 -1.61
N LYS A 152 -2.56 -17.87 -0.83
CA LYS A 152 -2.73 -16.46 -0.50
C LYS A 152 -2.48 -16.24 0.99
N ILE A 153 -1.59 -15.29 1.29
CA ILE A 153 -1.40 -14.81 2.66
C ILE A 153 -2.55 -13.87 3.01
N ASP A 154 -3.28 -14.21 4.06
CA ASP A 154 -4.27 -13.33 4.68
C ASP A 154 -4.22 -13.51 6.20
N THR A 155 -4.19 -12.39 6.92
CA THR A 155 -4.16 -12.39 8.38
C THR A 155 -5.55 -12.09 8.94
N ILE A 156 -6.04 -12.98 9.78
CA ILE A 156 -7.26 -12.76 10.57
C ILE A 156 -6.97 -11.73 11.66
N ALA A 157 -5.86 -11.93 12.37
CA ALA A 157 -5.39 -11.05 13.43
C ALA A 157 -3.87 -11.00 13.45
N VAL A 158 -3.35 -9.84 13.83
CA VAL A 158 -1.93 -9.63 14.17
C VAL A 158 -1.92 -8.65 15.33
N CYS A 159 -1.31 -9.04 16.45
CA CYS A 159 -1.35 -8.20 17.64
C CYS A 159 -0.30 -7.09 17.55
N ASN A 160 0.97 -7.42 17.32
CA ASN A 160 2.00 -6.40 17.10
C ASN A 160 2.65 -6.51 15.73
N ILE A 161 3.01 -5.35 15.19
CA ILE A 161 3.72 -5.27 13.90
C ILE A 161 4.76 -4.17 13.99
N ASP A 162 6.02 -4.55 13.84
CA ASP A 162 7.10 -3.63 13.59
C ASP A 162 7.55 -3.76 12.13
N MET A 163 7.76 -2.61 11.48
CA MET A 163 8.15 -2.56 10.08
C MET A 163 9.13 -1.43 9.85
N ASP A 164 10.16 -1.73 9.05
CA ASP A 164 11.10 -0.78 8.49
C ASP A 164 11.28 -1.07 7.00
N VAL A 165 10.84 -0.16 6.13
CA VAL A 165 10.99 -0.28 4.68
C VAL A 165 11.76 0.92 4.15
N LEU A 166 12.82 0.63 3.39
CA LEU A 166 13.65 1.59 2.69
C LEU A 166 13.40 1.50 1.19
N ILE A 167 13.07 2.63 0.57
CA ILE A 167 12.92 2.78 -0.88
C ILE A 167 13.84 3.91 -1.36
N LEU A 168 14.66 3.65 -2.36
CA LEU A 168 15.54 4.67 -2.92
C LEU A 168 14.79 5.56 -3.92
N GLU A 169 15.29 6.79 -4.09
CA GLU A 169 14.81 7.71 -5.13
C GLU A 169 14.92 7.08 -6.53
N SER A 170 16.00 6.33 -6.80
CA SER A 170 16.18 5.64 -8.08
C SER A 170 15.06 4.63 -8.34
N ASP A 171 14.65 3.88 -7.31
CA ASP A 171 13.64 2.84 -7.41
C ASP A 171 12.24 3.46 -7.60
N LEU A 172 11.97 4.57 -6.90
CA LEU A 172 10.77 5.38 -7.14
C LEU A 172 10.74 5.93 -8.57
N ASN A 173 11.85 6.47 -9.07
CA ASN A 173 11.91 7.02 -10.43
C ASN A 173 11.76 5.95 -11.51
N ALA A 174 12.36 4.76 -11.33
CA ALA A 174 12.15 3.63 -12.22
C ALA A 174 10.66 3.23 -12.26
N TYR A 175 10.05 3.09 -11.08
CA TYR A 175 8.63 2.80 -10.94
C TYR A 175 7.74 3.84 -11.63
N LEU A 176 8.01 5.13 -11.43
CA LEU A 176 7.29 6.23 -12.10
C LEU A 176 7.44 6.19 -13.61
N GLY A 177 8.64 5.89 -14.11
CA GLY A 177 8.93 5.72 -15.53
C GLY A 177 8.07 4.64 -16.18
N GLU A 178 7.91 3.49 -15.53
CA GLU A 178 7.04 2.41 -16.02
C GLU A 178 5.55 2.81 -16.03
N LYS A 179 5.11 3.57 -15.01
CA LYS A 179 3.72 4.01 -14.93
C LYS A 179 3.42 5.24 -15.81
N ALA A 180 4.42 5.96 -16.31
CA ALA A 180 4.33 7.23 -17.06
C ALA A 180 3.19 7.27 -18.10
N ARG A 181 3.05 6.21 -18.91
CA ARG A 181 2.00 6.11 -19.93
C ARG A 181 0.60 6.01 -19.35
N LYS A 182 0.43 5.17 -18.32
CA LYS A 182 -0.84 4.97 -17.62
C LYS A 182 -1.35 6.26 -16.98
N ILE A 183 -0.41 7.10 -16.56
CA ILE A 183 -0.66 8.33 -15.80
C ILE A 183 -0.72 9.58 -16.69
N LYS A 184 -0.39 9.43 -17.98
CA LYS A 184 -0.34 10.50 -18.99
C LYS A 184 0.53 11.68 -18.54
N VAL A 185 1.68 11.33 -17.96
CA VAL A 185 2.75 12.24 -17.58
C VAL A 185 4.02 11.80 -18.31
N ASP A 186 4.59 12.73 -19.07
CA ASP A 186 5.87 12.57 -19.73
C ASP A 186 6.99 12.92 -18.74
N ASN A 187 7.98 12.05 -18.65
CA ASN A 187 9.18 12.19 -17.80
C ASN A 187 8.85 12.52 -16.31
N PRO A 188 8.02 11.72 -15.63
CA PRO A 188 7.76 11.90 -14.21
C PRO A 188 9.06 11.67 -13.42
N ARG A 189 9.35 12.56 -12.47
CA ARG A 189 10.53 12.47 -11.61
C ARG A 189 10.21 12.86 -10.18
N VAL A 190 10.73 12.09 -9.24
CA VAL A 190 10.78 12.40 -7.82
C VAL A 190 12.21 12.72 -7.43
N GLU A 191 12.37 13.77 -6.62
CA GLU A 191 13.59 14.09 -5.89
C GLU A 191 13.26 14.07 -4.39
N LEU A 192 14.06 13.34 -3.63
CA LEU A 192 13.96 13.21 -2.18
C LEU A 192 15.08 14.03 -1.53
N ALA A 193 14.68 15.13 -0.91
CA ALA A 193 15.55 15.93 -0.04
C ALA A 193 15.06 15.77 1.40
N THR A 194 15.94 15.98 2.39
CA THR A 194 15.58 15.80 3.80
C THR A 194 14.28 16.55 4.17
N GLY A 195 13.26 15.80 4.58
CA GLY A 195 11.93 16.30 4.95
C GLY A 195 11.06 16.83 3.80
N GLN A 196 11.51 16.74 2.54
CA GLN A 196 10.82 17.32 1.39
C GLN A 196 10.88 16.40 0.17
N LEU A 197 9.72 16.14 -0.42
CA LEU A 197 9.59 15.52 -1.73
C LEU A 197 9.37 16.59 -2.79
N ARG A 198 10.06 16.46 -3.93
CA ARG A 198 9.76 17.22 -5.14
C ARG A 198 9.31 16.27 -6.23
N LEU A 199 8.15 16.55 -6.82
CA LEU A 199 7.61 15.81 -7.95
C LEU A 199 7.62 16.73 -9.17
N SER A 200 8.12 16.25 -10.30
CA SER A 200 8.12 17.00 -11.56
C SER A 200 7.74 16.12 -12.73
N GLY A 201 7.41 16.76 -13.85
CA GLY A 201 7.08 16.08 -15.09
C GLY A 201 6.40 17.03 -16.06
N SER A 202 5.86 16.48 -17.13
CA SER A 202 5.08 17.26 -18.09
C SER A 202 3.82 16.51 -18.51
N THR A 203 2.76 17.23 -18.83
CA THR A 203 1.49 16.63 -19.25
C THR A 203 0.82 17.48 -20.31
N LYS A 204 -0.21 16.95 -20.98
CA LYS A 204 -1.01 17.72 -21.93
C LYS A 204 -2.19 18.35 -21.20
N TYR A 205 -2.32 19.66 -21.32
CA TYR A 205 -3.51 20.40 -20.93
C TYR A 205 -4.14 20.99 -22.18
N SER A 206 -5.29 20.43 -22.58
CA SER A 206 -5.87 20.68 -23.91
C SER A 206 -4.83 20.38 -25.01
N LEU A 207 -4.52 21.34 -25.88
CA LEU A 207 -3.55 21.21 -26.97
C LEU A 207 -2.11 21.58 -26.56
N VAL A 208 -1.89 22.01 -25.31
CA VAL A 208 -0.59 22.54 -24.86
C VAL A 208 0.11 21.56 -23.93
N LYS A 209 1.41 21.33 -24.16
CA LYS A 209 2.26 20.60 -23.22
C LYS A 209 2.71 21.53 -22.10
N VAL A 210 2.48 21.11 -20.87
CA VAL A 210 2.76 21.89 -19.66
C VAL A 210 3.73 21.14 -18.76
N ASN A 211 4.78 21.83 -18.32
CA ASN A 211 5.72 21.32 -17.33
C ASN A 211 5.20 21.69 -15.95
N PHE A 212 5.17 20.73 -15.04
CA PHE A 212 4.78 20.97 -13.65
C PHE A 212 5.91 20.61 -12.70
N TRP A 213 5.90 21.28 -11.56
CA TRP A 213 6.69 20.88 -10.41
C TRP A 213 5.91 21.14 -9.13
N ALA A 214 5.97 20.18 -8.22
CA ALA A 214 5.33 20.20 -6.92
C ALA A 214 6.38 19.94 -5.84
N THR A 215 6.29 20.65 -4.73
CA THR A 215 7.08 20.34 -3.52
C THR A 215 6.13 20.10 -2.37
N GLY A 216 6.39 19.09 -1.55
CA GLY A 216 5.52 18.73 -0.45
C GLY A 216 6.15 17.71 0.49
N ASN A 217 5.32 17.15 1.35
CA ASN A 217 5.69 16.09 2.28
C ASN A 217 4.60 15.01 2.30
N PHE A 218 4.94 13.83 2.81
CA PHE A 218 3.93 12.81 3.10
C PHE A 218 3.28 13.06 4.46
N GLN A 219 2.01 12.70 4.55
CA GLN A 219 1.22 12.70 5.77
C GLN A 219 0.51 11.36 5.89
N VAL A 220 0.57 10.76 7.08
CA VAL A 220 -0.20 9.55 7.38
C VAL A 220 -1.63 9.96 7.78
N ARG A 221 -2.63 9.39 7.12
CA ARG A 221 -4.04 9.51 7.49
C ARG A 221 -4.60 8.16 7.92
N ASN A 222 -5.33 8.16 9.03
CA ASN A 222 -5.98 6.97 9.60
C ASN A 222 -5.02 5.77 9.77
N SER A 223 -3.73 6.04 9.97
CA SER A 223 -2.64 5.04 10.08
C SER A 223 -2.46 4.10 8.87
N GLN A 224 -3.29 4.20 7.83
CA GLN A 224 -3.33 3.23 6.73
C GLN A 224 -3.20 3.89 5.36
N GLN A 225 -3.31 5.22 5.29
CA GLN A 225 -3.20 5.95 4.03
C GLN A 225 -2.05 6.94 4.09
N ILE A 226 -1.26 6.96 3.02
CA ILE A 226 -0.20 7.95 2.83
C ILE A 226 -0.72 8.99 1.86
N TRP A 227 -0.71 10.24 2.28
CA TRP A 227 -1.17 11.37 1.49
C TRP A 227 0.02 12.27 1.16
N PHE A 228 0.15 12.67 -0.09
CA PHE A 228 1.03 13.76 -0.49
C PHE A 228 0.34 15.09 -0.19
N HIS A 229 0.96 15.87 0.67
CA HIS A 229 0.57 17.23 0.95
C HIS A 229 1.48 18.18 0.18
N ALA A 230 0.96 18.81 -0.88
CA ALA A 230 1.74 19.73 -1.69
C ALA A 230 1.75 21.12 -1.03
N ASN A 231 2.96 21.64 -0.77
CA ASN A 231 3.17 22.98 -0.21
C ASN A 231 3.23 24.03 -1.32
N LYS A 232 3.79 23.67 -2.48
CA LYS A 232 3.90 24.54 -3.66
C LYS A 232 3.71 23.71 -4.92
N LEU A 233 3.03 24.28 -5.91
CA LEU A 233 2.86 23.71 -7.25
C LEU A 233 2.99 24.84 -8.27
N LYS A 234 3.83 24.67 -9.28
CA LYS A 234 3.92 25.61 -10.41
C LYS A 234 3.79 24.88 -11.75
N LEU A 235 3.37 25.64 -12.76
CA LEU A 235 3.19 25.19 -14.14
C LEU A 235 3.80 26.20 -15.10
N ASN A 236 4.74 25.77 -15.94
CA ASN A 236 5.47 26.65 -16.88
C ASN A 236 5.95 27.97 -16.22
N SER A 237 6.49 27.88 -15.01
CA SER A 237 6.96 29.02 -14.20
C SER A 237 5.88 30.00 -13.69
N MET A 238 4.60 29.76 -13.97
CA MET A 238 3.48 30.50 -13.40
C MET A 238 2.86 29.78 -12.19
N SER A 239 2.37 30.55 -11.23
CA SER A 239 1.57 30.02 -10.12
C SER A 239 0.23 29.51 -10.65
N MET A 240 -0.08 28.26 -10.33
CA MET A 240 -1.26 27.58 -10.87
C MET A 240 -2.53 28.04 -10.15
N PRO A 241 -3.68 28.18 -10.84
CA PRO A 241 -4.95 28.44 -10.19
C PRO A 241 -5.28 27.37 -9.15
N ARG A 242 -5.73 27.79 -7.95
CA ARG A 242 -5.99 26.89 -6.81
C ARG A 242 -6.92 25.71 -7.14
N ALA A 243 -7.88 25.91 -8.05
CA ALA A 243 -8.83 24.88 -8.47
C ALA A 243 -8.15 23.68 -9.16
N PHE A 244 -7.12 23.92 -9.96
CA PHE A 244 -6.40 22.85 -10.66
C PHE A 244 -5.45 22.10 -9.71
N VAL A 245 -4.80 22.84 -8.79
CA VAL A 245 -3.99 22.26 -7.71
C VAL A 245 -4.81 21.26 -6.89
N GLY A 246 -6.00 21.67 -6.44
CA GLY A 246 -6.91 20.79 -5.69
C GLY A 246 -7.35 19.57 -6.50
N THR A 247 -7.56 19.73 -7.81
CA THR A 247 -7.95 18.64 -8.70
C THR A 247 -6.83 17.62 -8.90
N ILE A 248 -5.56 18.03 -8.96
CA ILE A 248 -4.41 17.11 -9.01
C ILE A 248 -4.18 16.42 -7.67
N ILE A 249 -4.21 17.18 -6.56
CA ILE A 249 -3.92 16.64 -5.23
C ILE A 249 -4.98 15.61 -4.79
N LYS A 250 -6.27 15.88 -5.02
CA LYS A 250 -7.39 14.93 -4.71
C LYS A 250 -7.28 13.59 -5.42
N ARG A 251 -6.42 13.54 -6.42
CA ARG A 251 -6.34 12.54 -7.47
C ARG A 251 -5.08 11.70 -7.32
N ILE A 252 -4.01 12.32 -6.83
CA ILE A 252 -2.80 11.65 -6.32
C ILE A 252 -3.07 10.98 -4.97
N ASN A 253 -3.96 11.56 -4.15
CA ASN A 253 -4.25 11.04 -2.83
C ASN A 253 -5.37 9.98 -2.81
N PRO A 254 -5.24 8.91 -2.02
CA PRO A 254 -4.04 8.54 -1.24
C PRO A 254 -2.92 8.02 -2.16
N VAL A 255 -1.68 8.45 -1.90
CA VAL A 255 -0.46 8.00 -2.57
C VAL A 255 -0.25 6.51 -2.32
N LEU A 256 -0.44 6.04 -1.09
CA LEU A 256 -0.36 4.62 -0.78
C LEU A 256 -1.53 4.26 0.12
N ASN A 257 -2.22 3.17 -0.20
CA ASN A 257 -3.23 2.60 0.69
C ASN A 257 -2.74 1.24 1.18
N LEU A 258 -2.45 1.16 2.48
CA LEU A 258 -1.93 -0.01 3.17
C LEU A 258 -3.03 -1.04 3.48
N GLU A 259 -4.31 -0.69 3.35
CA GLU A 259 -5.44 -1.64 3.50
C GLU A 259 -5.35 -2.82 2.52
N LYS A 260 -4.67 -2.62 1.40
CA LYS A 260 -4.51 -3.61 0.33
C LYS A 260 -3.33 -4.55 0.53
N PHE A 261 -2.48 -4.28 1.52
CA PHE A 261 -1.40 -5.19 1.86
C PHE A 261 -1.98 -6.39 2.62
N PRO A 262 -1.43 -7.60 2.40
CA PRO A 262 -1.92 -8.82 3.08
C PRO A 262 -1.78 -8.75 4.60
N PHE A 263 -0.93 -7.83 5.08
CA PHE A 263 -0.77 -7.49 6.48
C PHE A 263 -1.40 -6.11 6.71
N ARG A 264 -2.28 -5.97 7.70
CA ARG A 264 -2.90 -4.68 8.04
C ARG A 264 -1.89 -3.80 8.78
N LEU A 265 -1.08 -3.08 8.02
CA LEU A 265 0.01 -2.23 8.53
C LEU A 265 -0.55 -0.91 9.07
N ASN A 266 -0.05 -0.47 10.23
CA ASN A 266 -0.37 0.82 10.84
C ASN A 266 0.86 1.73 10.83
N LEU A 267 1.00 2.52 9.78
CA LEU A 267 2.13 3.41 9.62
C LEU A 267 2.18 4.46 10.73
N LYS A 268 3.35 4.57 11.37
CA LYS A 268 3.61 5.55 12.43
C LYS A 268 4.29 6.78 11.87
N GLU A 269 5.33 6.56 11.07
CA GLU A 269 6.21 7.62 10.60
C GLU A 269 6.67 7.35 9.16
N ILE A 270 6.83 8.44 8.42
CA ILE A 270 7.49 8.45 7.12
C ILE A 270 8.64 9.44 7.21
N ARG A 271 9.88 8.98 7.04
CA ARG A 271 11.05 9.86 6.99
C ARG A 271 11.51 9.98 5.56
N ILE A 272 11.68 11.22 5.12
CA ILE A 272 12.29 11.52 3.83
C ILE A 272 13.72 11.96 4.13
N GLU A 273 14.67 11.15 3.72
CA GLU A 273 16.10 11.44 3.80
C GLU A 273 16.62 11.77 2.40
N GLN A 274 17.89 12.19 2.32
CA GLN A 274 18.49 12.51 1.04
C GLN A 274 18.55 11.26 0.16
N GLY A 275 17.77 11.24 -0.93
CA GLY A 275 17.70 10.13 -1.88
C GLY A 275 16.98 8.87 -1.37
N ALA A 276 16.30 8.92 -0.21
CA ALA A 276 15.70 7.75 0.42
C ALA A 276 14.39 8.06 1.14
N LEU A 277 13.47 7.09 1.13
CA LEU A 277 12.20 7.12 1.82
C LEU A 277 12.12 5.94 2.79
N HIS A 278 11.92 6.24 4.07
CA HIS A 278 11.77 5.26 5.14
C HIS A 278 10.33 5.22 5.64
N PHE A 279 9.74 4.03 5.65
CA PHE A 279 8.44 3.78 6.27
C PHE A 279 8.66 3.01 7.56
N ILE A 280 8.24 3.60 8.68
CA ILE A 280 8.39 3.00 10.01
C ILE A 280 6.99 2.83 10.62
N SER A 281 6.69 1.62 11.05
CA SER A 281 5.47 1.30 11.79
C SER A 281 5.83 0.59 13.08
N THR A 282 5.10 0.94 14.14
CA THR A 282 5.05 0.14 15.37
C THR A 282 3.59 0.06 15.78
N ARG A 283 3.00 -1.13 15.77
CA ARG A 283 1.67 -1.38 16.32
C ARG A 283 1.81 -2.18 17.59
N LYS A 284 1.27 -1.66 18.70
CA LYS A 284 0.95 -2.48 19.88
C LYS A 284 -0.49 -2.92 19.78
N GLY A 285 -0.75 -4.20 19.99
CA GLY A 285 -2.10 -4.75 20.01
C GLY A 285 -2.83 -4.25 21.25
N GLU A 286 -3.81 -3.38 21.05
CA GLU A 286 -4.89 -3.14 22.00
C GLU A 286 -6.06 -4.09 21.71
#